data_AF-A0A7S0FJP1-F1
#
_entry.id   AF-A0A7S0FJP1-F1
#
_cell.length_a   1.000
_cell.length_b   1.000
_cell.length_c   1.000
_cell.angle_alpha   90.00
_cell.angle_beta   90.00
_cell.angle_gamma   90.00
#
_symmetry.space_group_name_H-M   'P 1'
#
loop_
_entity.id
_entity.type
_entity.pdbx_description
1 polymer ?
#
loop_
_entity_poly.entity_id
_entity_poly.type
_entity_poly.pdbx_seq_one_letter_code
_entity_poly.pdbx_strand_id
1 'polypeptide(L)'
;MKVSYAFMALATIVVGVSGEAAVKTRRRSREQMMTDLIERQALREQKLEEMLSERKAQLSDHEAGRSLLSGDDQARVSRQMEAFSKKLETMKTMTDKDRSEMLQREMEMMDQINSRTGAHRRKMEL
;
A
#
# COMPACT_ATOMS: atom_id res chain seq x y z
N MET A 1 21.03 25.30 71.45
CA MET A 1 20.97 26.10 70.21
C MET A 1 22.05 25.63 69.25
N LYS A 2 21.64 25.04 68.12
CA LYS A 2 22.32 25.02 66.81
C LYS A 2 21.39 24.24 65.88
N VAL A 3 20.58 25.02 65.17
CA VAL A 3 19.67 24.56 64.12
C VAL A 3 20.52 24.28 62.89
N SER A 4 20.39 23.12 62.26
CA SER A 4 20.95 22.89 60.93
C SER A 4 19.92 22.17 60.07
N TYR A 5 19.16 22.99 59.34
CA TYR A 5 18.32 22.57 58.24
C TYR A 5 19.21 22.08 57.09
N ALA A 6 19.12 20.80 56.75
CA ALA A 6 19.61 20.29 55.46
C ALA A 6 18.41 20.16 54.52
N PHE A 7 18.02 21.29 53.92
CA PHE A 7 17.32 21.29 52.62
C PHE A 7 18.39 21.02 51.56
N MET A 8 18.34 19.87 50.89
CA MET A 8 19.12 19.62 49.68
C MET A 8 18.25 18.86 48.66
N ALA A 9 17.59 19.69 47.86
CA ALA A 9 17.11 19.49 46.49
C ALA A 9 17.15 18.05 45.93
N LEU A 10 15.99 17.41 45.90
CA LEU A 10 15.66 16.39 44.89
C LEU A 10 15.45 17.13 43.57
N ALA A 11 16.52 17.27 42.77
CA ALA A 11 16.43 17.75 41.41
C ALA A 11 15.69 16.70 40.57
N THR A 12 14.42 16.99 40.29
CA THR A 12 13.65 16.39 39.20
C THR A 12 14.42 16.52 37.89
N ILE A 13 14.94 15.42 37.34
CA ILE A 13 15.29 15.35 35.92
C ILE A 13 14.19 14.54 35.24
N VAL A 14 13.21 15.25 34.69
CA VAL A 14 12.31 14.73 33.67
C VAL A 14 12.82 15.24 32.32
N VAL A 15 12.63 14.39 31.31
CA VAL A 15 12.63 14.65 29.87
C VAL A 15 13.97 14.48 29.14
N GLY A 16 14.06 13.46 28.29
CA GLY A 16 15.12 13.39 27.28
C GLY A 16 15.20 12.18 26.35
N VAL A 17 14.48 11.07 26.58
CA VAL A 17 14.70 9.82 25.79
C VAL A 17 13.57 9.51 24.80
N SER A 18 12.44 10.22 24.84
CA SER A 18 11.22 9.75 24.15
C SER A 18 11.08 10.14 22.66
N GLY A 19 12.03 10.90 22.09
CA GLY A 19 11.95 11.41 20.71
C GLY A 19 12.59 10.49 19.68
N GLU A 20 13.86 10.13 19.86
CA GLU A 20 14.63 9.45 18.81
C GLU A 20 14.20 8.00 18.57
N ALA A 21 13.85 7.26 19.63
CA ALA A 21 13.36 5.89 19.51
C ALA A 21 12.01 5.83 18.78
N ALA A 22 11.08 6.74 19.13
CA ALA A 22 9.78 6.87 18.50
C ALA A 22 9.88 7.32 17.03
N VAL A 23 10.82 8.20 16.70
CA VAL A 23 11.10 8.63 15.33
C VAL A 23 11.73 7.51 14.51
N LYS A 24 12.66 6.72 15.08
CA LYS A 24 13.25 5.55 14.42
C LYS A 24 12.22 4.45 14.12
N THR A 25 11.33 4.13 15.07
CA THR A 25 10.28 3.13 14.85
C THR A 25 9.27 3.59 13.80
N ARG A 26 8.91 4.88 13.79
CA ARG A 26 7.97 5.45 12.80
C ARG A 26 8.55 5.50 11.39
N ARG A 27 9.85 5.83 11.25
CA ARG A 27 10.55 5.78 9.96
C ARG A 27 10.63 4.36 9.41
N ARG A 28 10.99 3.36 10.23
CA ARG A 28 10.97 1.95 9.83
C ARG A 28 9.59 1.47 9.37
N SER A 29 8.52 1.87 10.07
CA SER A 29 7.15 1.53 9.68
C SER A 29 6.74 2.17 8.34
N ARG A 30 7.20 3.39 8.06
CA ARG A 30 6.93 4.08 6.79
C ARG A 30 7.70 3.47 5.62
N GLU A 31 8.97 3.14 5.83
CA GLU A 31 9.80 2.45 4.83
C GLU A 31 9.21 1.09 4.49
N GLN A 32 8.80 0.30 5.49
CA GLN A 32 8.10 -0.98 5.29
C GLN A 32 6.81 -0.80 4.48
N MET A 33 6.00 0.21 4.81
CA MET A 33 4.76 0.49 4.07
C MET A 33 5.04 0.85 2.60
N MET A 34 6.10 1.61 2.33
CA MET A 34 6.51 1.92 0.96
C MET A 34 6.95 0.66 0.21
N THR A 35 7.73 -0.21 0.83
CA THR A 35 8.13 -1.51 0.26
C THR A 35 6.91 -2.36 -0.07
N ASP A 36 5.96 -2.49 0.87
CA ASP A 36 4.72 -3.24 0.66
C ASP A 36 3.90 -2.68 -0.51
N LEU A 37 3.84 -1.36 -0.70
CA LEU A 37 3.11 -0.74 -1.80
C LEU A 37 3.77 -1.02 -3.15
N ILE A 38 5.11 -0.99 -3.21
CA ILE A 38 5.87 -1.35 -4.41
C ILE A 38 5.64 -2.82 -4.77
N GLU A 39 5.71 -3.72 -3.80
CA GLU A 39 5.46 -5.16 -4.01
C GLU A 39 4.02 -5.39 -4.48
N ARG A 40 3.03 -4.74 -3.87
CA ARG A 40 1.63 -4.80 -4.32
C ARG A 40 1.47 -4.26 -5.73
N GLN A 41 2.22 -3.24 -6.14
CA GLN A 41 2.18 -2.73 -7.51
C GLN A 41 2.75 -3.75 -8.50
N ALA A 42 3.87 -4.40 -8.17
CA ALA A 42 4.44 -5.46 -9.00
C ALA A 42 3.47 -6.66 -9.13
N LEU A 43 2.85 -7.09 -8.02
CA LEU A 43 1.84 -8.15 -8.03
C LEU A 43 0.60 -7.77 -8.87
N ARG A 44 0.16 -6.50 -8.81
CA ARG A 44 -0.94 -5.99 -9.66
C ARG A 44 -0.59 -6.08 -11.14
N GLU A 45 0.64 -5.75 -11.52
CA GLU A 45 1.12 -5.85 -12.90
C GLU A 45 1.16 -7.31 -13.36
N GLN A 46 1.78 -8.19 -12.58
CA GLN A 46 1.84 -9.63 -12.87
C GLN A 46 0.44 -10.23 -13.04
N LYS A 47 -0.52 -9.87 -12.17
CA LYS A 47 -1.88 -10.39 -12.28
C LYS A 47 -2.61 -9.89 -13.54
N LEU A 48 -2.33 -8.66 -13.98
CA LEU A 48 -2.86 -8.14 -15.25
C LEU A 48 -2.29 -8.89 -16.46
N GLU A 49 -0.99 -9.24 -16.43
CA GLU A 49 -0.36 -10.06 -17.47
C GLU A 49 -0.96 -11.47 -17.54
N GLU A 50 -1.17 -12.10 -16.39
CA GLU A 50 -1.84 -13.41 -16.29
C GLU A 50 -3.25 -13.36 -16.87
N MET A 51 -4.07 -12.40 -16.44
CA MET A 51 -5.43 -12.23 -16.97
C MET A 51 -5.43 -11.93 -18.48
N LEU A 52 -4.45 -11.16 -18.99
CA LEU A 52 -4.32 -10.95 -20.43
C LEU A 52 -3.99 -12.22 -21.18
N SER A 53 -3.08 -13.03 -20.65
CA SER A 53 -2.70 -14.32 -21.23
C SER A 53 -3.90 -15.26 -21.29
N GLU A 54 -4.67 -15.36 -20.20
CA GLU A 54 -5.88 -16.17 -20.14
C GLU A 54 -6.91 -15.76 -21.20
N ARG A 55 -7.16 -14.44 -21.34
CA ARG A 55 -8.15 -13.94 -22.32
C ARG A 55 -7.68 -14.15 -23.76
N LYS A 56 -6.39 -13.97 -24.02
CA LYS A 56 -5.78 -14.29 -25.34
C LYS A 56 -5.94 -15.76 -25.67
N ALA A 57 -5.69 -16.65 -24.71
CA ALA A 57 -5.89 -18.09 -24.89
C ALA A 57 -7.36 -18.40 -25.19
N GLN A 58 -8.31 -17.80 -24.47
CA GLN A 58 -9.75 -17.97 -24.71
C GLN A 58 -10.17 -17.58 -26.13
N LEU A 59 -9.69 -16.44 -26.64
CA LEU A 59 -9.99 -16.04 -28.03
C LEU A 59 -9.30 -16.95 -29.05
N SER A 60 -8.05 -17.35 -28.80
CA SER A 60 -7.32 -18.24 -29.70
C SER A 60 -7.97 -19.62 -29.80
N ASP A 61 -8.43 -20.19 -28.66
CA ASP A 61 -9.19 -21.43 -28.64
C ASP A 61 -10.53 -21.32 -29.35
N HIS A 62 -11.15 -20.13 -29.29
CA HIS A 62 -12.37 -19.82 -30.02
C HIS A 62 -12.17 -19.75 -31.53
N GLU A 63 -11.16 -19.02 -31.99
CA GLU A 63 -10.80 -18.90 -33.40
C GLU A 63 -10.36 -20.25 -34.00
N ALA A 64 -9.70 -21.10 -33.20
CA ALA A 64 -9.31 -22.44 -33.60
C ALA A 64 -10.45 -23.48 -33.53
N GLY A 65 -11.64 -23.09 -33.05
CA GLY A 65 -12.79 -23.99 -32.89
C GLY A 65 -12.63 -25.03 -31.78
N ARG A 66 -11.62 -24.91 -30.91
CA ARG A 66 -11.41 -25.80 -29.74
C ARG A 66 -12.41 -25.52 -28.62
N SER A 67 -12.88 -24.28 -28.50
CA SER A 67 -13.89 -23.86 -27.52
C SER A 67 -14.83 -22.84 -28.18
N LEU A 68 -16.14 -23.04 -28.14
CA LEU A 68 -17.07 -22.08 -28.76
C LEU A 68 -17.59 -21.09 -27.70
N LEU A 69 -17.14 -19.85 -27.80
CA LEU A 69 -17.72 -18.71 -27.09
C LEU A 69 -18.98 -18.24 -27.83
N SER A 70 -19.98 -17.79 -27.08
CA SER A 70 -21.10 -17.05 -27.67
C SER A 70 -20.61 -15.69 -28.20
N GLY A 71 -21.36 -15.07 -29.11
CA GLY A 71 -21.00 -13.73 -29.62
C GLY A 71 -20.87 -12.68 -28.51
N ASP A 72 -21.73 -12.75 -27.49
CA ASP A 72 -21.68 -11.85 -26.33
C ASP A 72 -20.45 -12.12 -25.45
N ASP A 73 -20.10 -13.39 -25.25
CA ASP A 73 -18.92 -13.77 -24.48
C ASP A 73 -17.63 -13.38 -25.21
N GLN A 74 -17.56 -13.61 -26.52
CA GLN A 74 -16.44 -13.18 -27.36
C GLN A 74 -16.27 -11.66 -27.26
N ALA A 75 -17.35 -10.89 -27.44
CA ALA A 75 -17.30 -9.44 -27.34
C ALA A 75 -16.88 -8.97 -25.94
N ARG A 76 -17.32 -9.66 -24.87
CA ARG A 76 -16.89 -9.37 -23.50
C ARG A 76 -15.40 -9.64 -23.30
N VAL A 77 -14.90 -10.78 -23.76
CA VAL A 77 -13.49 -11.16 -23.64
C VAL A 77 -12.60 -10.18 -24.40
N SER A 78 -12.98 -9.78 -25.62
CA SER A 78 -12.25 -8.78 -26.40
C SER A 78 -12.16 -7.44 -25.68
N ARG A 79 -13.28 -6.92 -25.14
CA ARG A 79 -13.26 -5.68 -24.35
C ARG A 79 -12.38 -5.78 -23.11
N GLN A 80 -12.39 -6.93 -22.43
CA GLN A 80 -11.51 -7.17 -21.27
C GLN A 80 -10.04 -7.14 -21.67
N MET A 81 -9.67 -7.73 -22.81
CA MET A 81 -8.30 -7.68 -23.32
C MET A 81 -7.83 -6.25 -23.59
N GLU A 82 -8.66 -5.43 -24.24
CA GLU A 82 -8.33 -4.02 -24.50
C GLU A 82 -8.14 -3.26 -23.18
N ALA A 83 -9.08 -3.43 -22.23
CA ALA A 83 -9.03 -2.76 -20.94
C ALA A 83 -7.78 -3.14 -20.13
N PHE A 84 -7.44 -4.42 -20.06
CA PHE A 84 -6.26 -4.88 -19.34
C PHE A 84 -4.97 -4.44 -20.04
N SER A 85 -4.91 -4.48 -21.38
CA SER A 85 -3.75 -4.05 -22.16
C SER A 85 -3.47 -2.56 -21.93
N LYS A 86 -4.52 -1.72 -22.02
CA LYS A 86 -4.39 -0.27 -21.79
C LYS A 86 -3.96 0.03 -20.35
N LYS A 87 -4.49 -0.70 -19.37
CA LYS A 87 -4.12 -0.52 -17.96
C LYS A 87 -2.66 -0.89 -17.73
N LEU A 88 -2.21 -1.99 -18.30
CA LEU A 88 -0.83 -2.45 -18.20
C LEU A 88 0.14 -1.51 -18.92
N GLU A 89 -0.22 -1.04 -20.10
CA GLU A 89 0.55 -0.02 -20.83
C GLU A 89 0.68 1.26 -20.00
N THR A 90 -0.41 1.73 -19.39
CA THR A 90 -0.39 2.89 -18.48
C THR A 90 0.59 2.65 -17.33
N MET A 91 0.55 1.47 -16.70
CA MET A 91 1.47 1.13 -15.60
C MET A 91 2.94 1.08 -16.04
N LYS A 92 3.23 0.57 -17.24
CA LYS A 92 4.59 0.45 -17.79
C LYS A 92 5.16 1.79 -18.26
N THR A 93 4.31 2.67 -18.78
CA THR A 93 4.70 3.98 -19.34
C THR A 93 4.67 5.10 -18.30
N MET A 94 4.14 4.86 -17.10
CA MET A 94 4.19 5.81 -16.00
C MET A 94 5.62 6.22 -15.69
N THR A 95 5.86 7.54 -15.63
CA THR A 95 7.14 8.08 -15.23
C THR A 95 7.45 7.75 -13.76
N ASP A 96 8.72 7.76 -13.38
CA ASP A 96 9.12 7.55 -11.99
C ASP A 96 8.50 8.58 -11.04
N LYS A 97 8.33 9.81 -11.53
CA LYS A 97 7.66 10.88 -10.80
C LYS A 97 6.18 10.55 -10.54
N ASP A 98 5.44 10.18 -11.58
CA ASP A 98 4.01 9.85 -11.45
C ASP A 98 3.81 8.62 -10.55
N ARG A 99 4.71 7.63 -10.66
CA ARG A 99 4.74 6.45 -9.80
C ARG A 99 4.98 6.82 -8.35
N SER A 100 5.97 7.68 -8.08
CA SER A 100 6.26 8.17 -6.73
C SER A 100 5.07 8.93 -6.14
N GLU A 101 4.45 9.83 -6.89
CA GLU A 101 3.26 10.58 -6.45
C GLU A 101 2.04 9.68 -6.19
N MET A 102 1.84 8.65 -7.01
CA MET A 102 0.79 7.65 -6.78
C MET A 102 1.05 6.86 -5.50
N LEU A 103 2.26 6.33 -5.31
CA LEU A 103 2.64 5.57 -4.12
C LEU A 103 2.55 6.42 -2.85
N GLN A 104 2.93 7.69 -2.93
CA GLN A 104 2.80 8.62 -1.81
C GLN A 104 1.33 8.84 -1.42
N ARG A 105 0.43 9.02 -2.40
CA ARG A 105 -1.01 9.13 -2.12
C ARG A 105 -1.58 7.84 -1.52
N GLU A 106 -1.19 6.66 -2.01
CA GLU A 106 -1.60 5.38 -1.43
C GLU A 106 -1.12 5.22 0.03
N MET A 107 0.12 5.63 0.32
CA MET A 107 0.69 5.63 1.67
C MET A 107 -0.08 6.57 2.62
N GLU A 108 -0.40 7.79 2.18
CA GLU A 108 -1.19 8.75 2.96
C GLU A 108 -2.60 8.22 3.29
N MET A 109 -3.25 7.52 2.36
CA MET A 109 -4.53 6.87 2.61
C MET A 109 -4.42 5.71 3.62
N MET A 110 -3.39 4.88 3.52
CA MET A 110 -3.17 3.77 4.46
C MET A 110 -2.89 4.27 5.88
N ASP A 111 -2.10 5.35 6.01
CA ASP A 111 -1.87 6.02 7.30
C ASP A 111 -3.18 6.58 7.90
N GLN A 112 -4.06 7.14 7.08
CA GLN A 112 -5.38 7.60 7.53
C GLN A 112 -6.29 6.44 7.99
N ILE A 113 -6.25 5.31 7.30
CA ILE A 113 -7.01 4.11 7.70
C ILE A 113 -6.49 3.57 9.03
N ASN A 114 -5.17 3.42 9.16
CA ASN A 114 -4.51 2.89 10.36
C ASN A 114 -4.73 3.79 11.59
N SER A 115 -4.73 5.11 11.40
CA SER A 115 -5.02 6.06 12.47
C SER A 115 -6.49 6.03 12.92
N ARG A 116 -7.43 5.83 11.98
CA ARG A 116 -8.87 5.67 12.29
C ARG A 116 -9.16 4.36 13.03
N THR A 117 -8.61 3.24 12.59
CA THR A 117 -8.82 1.93 13.23
C THR A 117 -8.13 1.85 14.60
N GLY A 118 -6.93 2.42 14.75
CA GLY A 118 -6.25 2.52 16.04
C GLY A 118 -6.93 3.46 17.04
N ALA A 119 -7.66 4.48 16.58
CA ALA A 119 -8.48 5.33 17.44
C ALA A 119 -9.79 4.65 17.87
N HIS A 120 -10.39 3.84 16.99
CA HIS A 120 -11.61 3.10 17.30
C HIS A 120 -11.37 1.98 18.33
N ARG A 121 -10.27 1.23 18.20
CA ARG A 121 -9.90 0.17 19.15
C ARG A 121 -9.71 0.68 20.59
N ARG A 122 -9.06 1.85 20.76
CA ARG A 122 -8.84 2.47 22.08
C ARG A 122 -10.11 2.96 22.78
N LYS A 123 -11.19 3.22 22.03
CA LYS A 123 -12.49 3.60 22.60
C LYS A 123 -13.33 2.40 23.06
N MET A 124 -12.96 1.19 22.67
CA MET A 124 -13.64 -0.06 23.07
C MET A 124 -13.00 -0.71 24.30
N GLU A 125 -11.80 -0.24 24.69
CA GLU A 125 -11.04 -0.72 25.85
C GLU A 125 -11.15 0.22 27.07
N LEU A 126 -11.94 1.30 26.97
CA LEU A 126 -12.28 2.25 28.04
C LEU A 126 -13.78 2.19 28.33
#